data_AF-A0A9D2GDD0-F1
#
_entry.id   AF-A0A9D2GDD0-F1
#
_cell.length_a   1.000
_cell.length_b   1.000
_cell.length_c   1.000
_cell.angle_alpha   90.00
_cell.angle_beta   90.00
_cell.angle_gamma   90.00
#
_symmetry.space_group_name_H-M   'P 1'
#
loop_
_entity.id
_entity.type
_entity.pdbx_description
1 polymer ?
#
loop_
_entity_poly.entity_id
_entity_poly.type
_entity_poly.pdbx_seq_one_letter_code
_entity_poly.pdbx_strand_id
1 'polypeptide(L)'
;MEKTMERMEQKQGRENTVPLEPICTFTNVVMYPLNPRKEDFRISDIAHALSLMTRANGHFLHFYSVAQHCLNCSYEAEARGYSRRMQLALLLHDASEAYLSDVTRR
;
A
#
# COMPACT_ATOMS: atom_id res chain seq x y z
N MET A 1 20.38 -3.47 51.37
CA MET A 1 18.96 -3.32 50.97
C MET A 1 18.78 -2.28 49.86
N GLU A 2 19.71 -1.33 49.67
CA GLU A 2 19.66 -0.35 48.56
C GLU A 2 19.97 -0.94 47.17
N LYS A 3 20.88 -1.91 47.06
CA LYS A 3 21.25 -2.51 45.76
C LYS A 3 20.16 -3.36 45.08
N THR A 4 19.01 -3.52 45.73
CA THR A 4 17.86 -4.27 45.20
C THR A 4 16.84 -3.35 44.52
N MET A 5 16.79 -2.06 44.89
CA MET A 5 15.87 -1.08 44.29
C MET A 5 16.41 -0.53 42.95
N GLU A 6 17.72 -0.37 42.80
CA GLU A 6 18.35 0.04 41.53
C GLU A 6 18.15 -0.97 40.37
N ARG A 7 17.92 -2.25 40.69
CA ARG A 7 17.60 -3.28 39.68
C ARG A 7 16.12 -3.28 39.26
N MET A 8 15.26 -2.56 39.97
CA MET A 8 13.84 -2.45 39.62
C MET A 8 13.55 -1.28 38.68
N GLU A 9 14.39 -0.23 38.68
CA GLU A 9 14.21 0.94 37.82
C GLU A 9 14.74 0.74 36.38
N GLN A 10 15.66 -0.20 36.15
CA GLN A 10 16.17 -0.51 34.81
C GLN A 10 15.28 -1.44 33.97
N LYS A 11 14.10 -1.83 34.49
CA LYS A 11 13.12 -2.66 33.76
C LYS A 11 11.91 -1.89 33.22
N GLN A 12 11.94 -0.56 33.26
CA GLN A 12 10.92 0.30 32.69
C GLN A 12 11.46 1.00 31.43
N GLY A 13 11.54 0.28 30.31
CA GLY A 13 12.07 0.87 29.07
C GLY A 13 12.25 -0.08 27.89
N ARG A 14 11.63 -1.26 27.91
CA ARG A 14 11.41 -2.01 26.66
C ARG A 14 9.99 -1.71 26.23
N GLU A 15 9.81 -0.57 25.56
CA GLU A 15 8.73 -0.50 24.58
C GLU A 15 8.95 -1.72 23.68
N ASN A 16 8.05 -2.69 23.76
CA ASN A 16 7.96 -3.77 22.81
C ASN A 16 7.48 -3.15 21.48
N THR A 17 8.35 -2.38 20.82
CA THR A 17 8.16 -2.01 19.43
C THR A 17 8.38 -3.29 18.65
N VAL A 18 7.27 -3.94 18.28
CA VAL A 18 7.30 -4.97 17.24
C VAL A 18 8.09 -4.33 16.08
N PRO A 19 9.21 -4.92 15.62
CA PRO A 19 9.92 -4.35 14.48
C PRO A 19 8.92 -4.25 13.33
N LEU A 20 8.67 -3.03 12.87
CA LEU A 20 7.75 -2.80 11.76
C LEU A 20 8.41 -3.38 10.52
N GLU A 21 7.92 -4.52 10.06
CA GLU A 21 8.47 -5.20 8.89
C GLU A 21 8.26 -4.31 7.65
N PRO A 22 9.34 -3.99 6.92
CA PRO A 22 9.22 -3.20 5.72
C PRO A 22 8.75 -4.04 4.53
N ILE A 23 8.15 -3.37 3.55
CA ILE A 23 7.83 -3.94 2.24
C ILE A 23 9.04 -3.73 1.32
N CYS A 24 9.50 -4.78 0.66
CA CYS A 24 10.46 -4.68 -0.45
C CYS A 24 9.70 -4.69 -1.78
N THR A 25 9.84 -3.64 -2.58
CA THR A 25 9.14 -3.50 -3.86
C THR A 25 9.86 -4.21 -5.01
N PHE A 26 9.20 -4.29 -6.17
CA PHE A 26 9.75 -4.88 -7.40
C PHE A 26 11.10 -4.27 -7.83
N THR A 27 11.26 -2.95 -7.66
CA THR A 27 12.53 -2.27 -7.96
C THR A 27 13.50 -2.18 -6.76
N ASN A 28 13.31 -3.03 -5.75
CA ASN A 28 14.11 -3.13 -4.52
C ASN A 28 14.08 -1.87 -3.63
N VAL A 29 12.96 -1.15 -3.59
CA VAL A 29 12.75 -0.07 -2.63
C VAL A 29 12.23 -0.67 -1.33
N VAL A 30 12.78 -0.23 -0.20
CA VAL A 30 12.33 -0.63 1.14
C VAL A 30 11.40 0.45 1.66
N MET A 31 10.12 0.13 1.77
CA MET A 31 9.06 1.05 2.20
C MET A 31 8.53 0.62 3.57
N TYR A 32 8.36 1.58 4.48
CA TYR A 32 7.77 1.35 5.80
C TYR A 32 6.32 1.84 5.82
N PRO A 33 5.30 0.96 5.93
CA PRO A 33 3.90 1.34 5.85
C PRO A 33 3.45 2.40 6.87
N LEU A 34 4.03 2.38 8.08
CA LEU A 34 3.72 3.35 9.12
C LEU A 34 4.59 4.62 9.08
N ASN A 35 5.56 4.69 8.18
CA ASN A 35 6.41 5.86 7.98
C ASN A 35 6.75 6.05 6.49
N PRO A 36 5.75 6.25 5.61
CA PRO A 36 5.97 6.39 4.18
C PRO A 36 6.68 7.69 3.85
N ARG A 37 7.70 7.63 2.99
CA ARG A 37 8.38 8.80 2.44
C ARG A 37 8.12 8.93 0.95
N LYS A 38 8.22 10.15 0.41
CA LYS A 38 7.92 10.41 -1.01
C LYS A 38 8.83 9.59 -1.94
N GLU A 39 10.09 9.42 -1.54
CA GLU A 39 11.12 8.67 -2.21
C GLU A 39 10.89 7.15 -2.24
N ASP A 40 10.01 6.62 -1.37
CA ASP A 40 9.68 5.21 -1.31
C ASP A 40 8.72 4.78 -2.44
N PHE A 41 8.11 5.75 -3.13
CA PHE A 41 7.08 5.51 -4.13
C PHE A 41 7.63 5.63 -5.55
N ARG A 42 7.47 4.55 -6.33
CA ARG A 42 7.75 4.54 -7.77
C ARG A 42 6.52 4.06 -8.52
N ILE A 43 6.17 4.78 -9.59
CA ILE A 43 5.02 4.41 -10.45
C ILE A 43 5.16 2.99 -11.00
N SER A 44 6.39 2.57 -11.33
CA SER A 44 6.66 1.21 -11.80
C SER A 44 6.34 0.14 -10.74
N ASP A 45 6.63 0.40 -9.47
CA ASP A 45 6.32 -0.53 -8.38
C ASP A 45 4.82 -0.62 -8.13
N ILE A 46 4.13 0.52 -8.16
CA ILE A 46 2.65 0.58 -8.06
C ILE A 46 2.02 -0.19 -9.21
N ALA A 47 2.40 0.12 -10.46
CA ALA A 47 1.85 -0.54 -11.63
C ALA A 47 2.12 -2.06 -11.62
N HIS A 48 3.33 -2.48 -11.22
CA HIS A 48 3.67 -3.89 -11.09
C HIS A 48 2.78 -4.60 -10.06
N ALA A 49 2.74 -4.08 -8.83
CA ALA A 49 1.92 -4.68 -7.76
C ALA A 49 0.44 -4.74 -8.13
N LEU A 50 -0.14 -3.63 -8.62
CA LEU A 50 -1.56 -3.57 -8.99
C LEU A 50 -1.91 -4.48 -10.18
N SER A 51 -0.96 -4.72 -11.09
CA SER A 51 -1.18 -5.62 -12.23
C SER A 51 -1.33 -7.08 -11.84
N LEU A 52 -0.77 -7.47 -10.68
CA LEU A 52 -0.79 -8.82 -10.15
C LEU A 52 -1.84 -9.00 -9.04
N MET A 53 -2.32 -7.89 -8.46
CA MET A 53 -3.34 -7.91 -7.41
C MET A 53 -4.72 -8.17 -8.00
N THR A 54 -5.34 -9.29 -7.63
CA THR A 54 -6.72 -9.62 -8.02
C THR A 54 -7.71 -8.76 -7.25
N ARG A 55 -8.69 -8.16 -7.95
CA ARG A 55 -9.83 -7.52 -7.30
C ARG A 55 -10.80 -8.54 -6.72
N ALA A 56 -11.59 -8.08 -5.74
CA ALA A 56 -12.68 -8.86 -5.15
C ALA A 56 -12.21 -10.22 -4.60
N ASN A 57 -10.97 -10.30 -4.12
CA ASN A 57 -10.33 -11.55 -3.69
C ASN A 57 -10.42 -12.70 -4.70
N GLY A 58 -10.48 -12.39 -6.00
CA GLY A 58 -10.55 -13.40 -7.06
C GLY A 58 -11.92 -14.06 -7.21
N HIS A 59 -13.01 -13.50 -6.65
CA HIS A 59 -14.37 -13.99 -6.86
C HIS A 59 -14.95 -13.71 -8.25
N PHE A 60 -14.11 -13.28 -9.21
CA PHE A 60 -14.47 -13.15 -10.62
C PHE A 60 -14.18 -14.45 -11.39
N LEU A 61 -14.95 -14.70 -12.44
CA LEU A 61 -14.77 -15.87 -13.33
C LEU A 61 -13.42 -15.85 -14.08
N HIS A 62 -12.86 -14.66 -14.27
CA HIS A 62 -11.59 -14.44 -14.94
C HIS A 62 -10.73 -13.52 -14.10
N PHE A 63 -9.40 -13.63 -14.25
CA PHE A 63 -8.47 -12.72 -13.60
C PHE A 63 -8.81 -11.27 -13.95
N TYR A 64 -9.07 -10.48 -12.90
CA TYR A 64 -9.36 -9.07 -13.03
C TYR A 64 -8.52 -8.33 -11.99
N SER A 65 -7.51 -7.60 -12.47
CA SER A 65 -6.56 -6.94 -11.58
C SER A 65 -7.02 -5.54 -11.16
N VAL A 66 -6.46 -5.04 -10.06
CA VAL A 66 -6.67 -3.65 -9.63
C VAL A 66 -6.18 -2.68 -10.71
N ALA A 67 -5.05 -2.95 -11.36
CA ALA A 67 -4.56 -2.11 -12.46
C ALA A 67 -5.55 -2.04 -13.63
N GLN A 68 -6.20 -3.16 -13.97
CA GLN A 68 -7.19 -3.20 -15.05
C GLN A 68 -8.44 -2.38 -14.70
N HIS A 69 -8.88 -2.43 -13.45
CA HIS A 69 -9.94 -1.56 -12.94
C HIS A 69 -9.59 -0.07 -13.06
N CYS A 70 -8.41 0.34 -12.59
CA CYS A 70 -7.97 1.73 -12.67
C CYS A 70 -7.91 2.24 -14.13
N LEU A 71 -7.42 1.42 -15.07
CA LEU A 71 -7.41 1.76 -16.49
C LEU A 71 -8.83 1.93 -17.03
N ASN A 72 -9.73 1.00 -16.74
CA ASN A 72 -11.13 1.08 -17.18
C ASN A 72 -11.81 2.35 -16.63
N CYS A 73 -11.58 2.72 -15.37
CA CYS A 73 -12.11 3.96 -14.80
C CYS A 73 -11.55 5.20 -15.51
N SER A 74 -10.26 5.23 -15.82
CA SER A 74 -9.65 6.33 -16.57
C SER A 74 -10.21 6.44 -17.99
N TYR A 75 -10.38 5.32 -18.70
CA TYR A 75 -10.95 5.29 -20.05
C TYR A 75 -12.43 5.69 -20.06
N GLU A 76 -13.21 5.27 -19.08
CA GLU A 76 -14.60 5.70 -18.92
C GLU A 76 -14.68 7.22 -18.73
N ALA A 77 -13.76 7.80 -17.96
CA ALA A 77 -13.72 9.23 -17.75
C ALA A 77 -13.29 10.01 -19.01
N GLU A 78 -12.38 9.45 -19.80
CA GLU A 78 -12.03 9.96 -21.11
C GLU A 78 -13.23 9.93 -22.07
N ALA A 79 -13.92 8.80 -22.15
CA ALA A 79 -15.11 8.63 -22.99
C ALA A 79 -16.25 9.60 -22.63
N ARG A 80 -16.38 9.95 -21.35
CA ARG A 80 -17.33 10.96 -20.85
C ARG A 80 -16.87 12.41 -21.02
N GLY A 81 -15.67 12.65 -21.55
CA GLY A 81 -15.13 13.99 -21.77
C GLY A 81 -14.67 14.71 -20.50
N TYR A 82 -14.36 13.98 -19.42
CA TYR A 82 -13.81 14.60 -18.21
C TYR A 82 -12.37 15.07 -18.43
N SER A 83 -11.95 16.04 -17.61
CA SER A 83 -10.60 16.62 -17.68
C SER A 83 -9.50 15.57 -17.49
N ARG A 84 -8.30 15.82 -18.06
CA ARG A 84 -7.11 14.98 -17.84
C ARG A 84 -6.77 14.79 -16.36
N ARG A 85 -7.05 15.81 -15.52
CA ARG A 85 -6.84 15.71 -14.07
C ARG A 85 -7.76 14.66 -13.44
N MET A 86 -9.01 14.58 -13.89
CA MET A 86 -9.96 13.56 -13.43
C MET A 86 -9.57 12.16 -13.91
N GLN A 87 -9.17 12.04 -15.18
CA GLN A 87 -8.67 10.77 -15.72
C GLN A 87 -7.46 10.27 -14.92
N LEU A 88 -6.48 11.15 -14.63
CA LEU A 88 -5.32 10.81 -13.80
C LEU A 88 -5.72 10.44 -12.36
N ALA A 89 -6.69 11.16 -11.77
CA ALA A 89 -7.18 10.86 -10.43
C ALA A 89 -7.80 9.46 -10.37
N LEU A 90 -8.61 9.08 -11.38
CA LEU A 90 -9.18 7.74 -11.49
C LEU A 90 -8.14 6.67 -11.83
N LEU A 91 -7.07 7.01 -12.54
CA LEU A 91 -5.98 6.07 -12.77
C LEU A 91 -5.21 5.73 -11.48
N LEU A 92 -5.09 6.69 -10.56
CA LEU A 92 -4.27 6.56 -9.34
C LEU A 92 -5.07 6.37 -8.05
N HIS A 93 -6.40 6.30 -8.11
CA HIS A 93 -7.25 6.28 -6.91
C HIS A 93 -6.95 5.10 -5.97
N ASP A 94 -6.70 3.91 -6.53
CA ASP A 94 -6.37 2.69 -5.77
C ASP A 94 -4.85 2.47 -5.63
N ALA A 95 -4.01 3.48 -5.90
CA ALA A 95 -2.55 3.34 -5.86
C ALA A 95 -2.01 2.87 -4.49
N SER A 96 -2.69 3.21 -3.41
CA SER A 96 -2.32 2.77 -2.05
C SER A 96 -2.46 1.26 -1.84
N GLU A 97 -3.31 0.57 -2.61
CA GLU A 97 -3.51 -0.87 -2.48
C GLU A 97 -2.24 -1.65 -2.78
N ALA A 98 -1.32 -1.09 -3.56
CA ALA A 98 0.02 -1.64 -3.79
C ALA A 98 0.82 -1.90 -2.49
N TYR A 99 0.49 -1.18 -1.41
CA TYR A 99 1.18 -1.28 -0.12
C TYR A 99 0.27 -1.71 1.04
N LEU A 100 -1.06 -1.52 0.91
CA LEU A 100 -2.03 -1.76 1.99
C LEU A 100 -3.03 -2.90 1.70
N SER A 101 -2.96 -3.54 0.52
CA SER A 101 -3.88 -4.57 0.04
C SER A 101 -5.27 -4.07 -0.39
N ASP A 102 -5.89 -4.76 -1.36
CA ASP A 102 -7.30 -4.59 -1.75
C ASP A 102 -8.20 -5.23 -0.69
N VAL A 103 -9.14 -4.46 -0.14
CA VAL A 103 -10.07 -4.93 0.89
C VAL A 103 -11.48 -4.98 0.34
N THR A 104 -11.97 -6.20 0.14
CA THR A 104 -13.33 -6.44 -0.35
C THR A 104 -14.38 -5.94 0.62
N ARG A 105 -15.27 -5.06 0.15
CA ARG A 105 -16.46 -4.62 0.90
C ARG A 105 -17.65 -5.50 0.53
N ARG A 106 -18.50 -5.79 1.51
CA ARG A 106 -19.75 -6.53 1.35
C ARG A 106 -20.83 -5.69 0.69
#